data_AF-A0A7X8UPM9-F1
#
_entry.id   AF-A0A7X8UPM9-F1
#
_cell.length_a   1.000
_cell.length_b   1.000
_cell.length_c   1.000
_cell.angle_alpha   90.00
_cell.angle_beta   90.00
_cell.angle_gamma   90.00
#
_symmetry.space_group_name_H-M   'P 1'
#
loop_
_entity.id
_entity.type
_entity.pdbx_description
1 polymer ?
#
loop_
_entity_poly.entity_id
_entity_poly.type
_entity_poly.pdbx_seq_one_letter_code
_entity_poly.pdbx_strand_id
1 'polypeptide(L)'
;MTDPSDLADELEKHVKAQHADIAAGRLDESLKHHKQILDLLEQIRQMSASLEPATVQRLRDLHKIHAESSLLAAVEQQEIRDQLSRLSGGRRQLRAYRDAT
;
A
#
# COMPACT_ATOMS: atom_id res chain seq x y z
N MET A 1 17.27 14.77 -18.99
CA MET A 1 17.01 13.33 -18.85
C MET A 1 17.20 13.03 -17.38
N THR A 2 16.16 12.59 -16.68
CA THR A 2 16.25 12.19 -15.27
C THR A 2 17.14 10.93 -15.19
N ASP A 3 18.07 10.87 -14.24
CA ASP A 3 18.90 9.68 -14.08
C ASP A 3 18.01 8.52 -13.57
N PRO A 4 18.10 7.30 -14.13
CA PRO A 4 17.39 6.16 -13.58
C PRO A 4 17.68 5.89 -12.09
N SER A 5 18.82 6.35 -11.58
CA SER A 5 19.20 6.29 -10.17
C SER A 5 18.34 7.24 -9.32
N ASP A 6 18.06 8.45 -9.82
CA ASP A 6 17.18 9.42 -9.14
C ASP A 6 15.76 8.88 -9.01
N LEU A 7 15.26 8.22 -10.06
CA LEU A 7 13.95 7.56 -10.04
C LEU A 7 13.89 6.40 -9.02
N ALA A 8 14.99 5.66 -8.87
CA ALA A 8 15.09 4.59 -7.88
C ALA A 8 15.13 5.13 -6.43
N ASP A 9 15.80 6.27 -6.20
CA ASP A 9 15.78 6.97 -4.91
C ASP A 9 14.39 7.47 -4.55
N GLU A 10 13.67 8.04 -5.52
CA GLU A 10 12.31 8.52 -5.33
C GLU A 10 11.33 7.36 -5.07
N LEU A 11 11.49 6.26 -5.81
CA LEU A 11 10.72 5.02 -5.58
C LEU A 11 10.95 4.49 -4.16
N GLU A 12 12.20 4.45 -3.70
CA GLU A 12 12.53 3.98 -2.35
C GLU A 12 11.87 4.83 -1.26
N LYS A 13 11.90 6.15 -1.43
CA LYS A 13 11.23 7.08 -0.51
C LYS A 13 9.75 6.78 -0.40
N HIS A 14 9.07 6.57 -1.53
CA HIS A 14 7.64 6.29 -1.54
C HIS A 14 7.31 4.91 -0.99
N VAL A 15 8.09 3.87 -1.30
CA VAL A 15 7.90 2.52 -0.75
C VAL A 15 8.04 2.52 0.77
N LYS A 16 9.06 3.20 1.32
CA LYS A 16 9.26 3.32 2.77
C LYS A 16 8.15 4.11 3.44
N ALA A 17 7.72 5.23 2.85
CA ALA A 17 6.63 6.03 3.37
C ALA A 17 5.31 5.24 3.38
N GLN A 18 4.99 4.54 2.28
CA GLN A 18 3.82 3.68 2.20
C GLN A 18 3.81 2.60 3.29
N HIS A 19 4.94 1.93 3.49
CA HIS A 19 5.09 0.92 4.54
C HIS A 19 4.82 1.50 5.93
N ALA A 20 5.39 2.67 6.24
CA ALA A 20 5.20 3.33 7.52
C ALA A 20 3.76 3.81 7.75
N ASP A 21 3.06 4.24 6.69
CA ASP A 21 1.65 4.61 6.77
C ASP A 21 0.75 3.41 7.01
N ILE A 22 0.98 2.30 6.32
CA ILE A 22 0.23 1.05 6.54
C ILE A 22 0.45 0.56 7.97
N ALA A 23 1.70 0.46 8.43
CA ALA A 23 2.00 0.03 9.79
C ALA A 23 1.39 0.92 10.89
N ALA A 24 1.01 2.17 10.54
CA ALA A 24 0.35 3.10 11.43
C ALA A 24 -1.19 3.17 11.23
N GLY A 25 -1.77 2.31 10.38
CA GLY A 25 -3.19 2.29 10.04
C GLY A 25 -3.65 3.48 9.18
N ARG A 26 -2.74 4.26 8.62
CA ARG A 26 -3.00 5.43 7.75
C ARG A 26 -3.20 4.99 6.30
N LEU A 27 -4.27 4.25 6.04
CA LEU A 27 -4.52 3.63 4.73
C LEU A 27 -4.76 4.68 3.62
N ASP A 28 -5.38 5.81 3.92
CA ASP A 28 -5.65 6.86 2.93
C ASP A 28 -4.36 7.56 2.47
N GLU A 29 -3.42 7.81 3.38
CA GLU A 29 -2.09 8.33 3.06
C GLU A 29 -1.26 7.31 2.26
N SER A 30 -1.30 6.03 2.66
CA SER A 30 -0.66 4.94 1.93
C SER A 30 -1.10 4.85 0.47
N LEU A 31 -2.38 5.07 0.17
CA LEU A 31 -2.90 5.06 -1.20
C LEU A 31 -2.27 6.14 -2.08
N LYS A 32 -1.93 7.32 -1.52
CA LYS A 32 -1.24 8.38 -2.26
C LYS A 32 0.15 7.93 -2.67
N HIS A 33 0.88 7.28 -1.77
CA HIS A 33 2.20 6.73 -2.06
C HIS A 33 2.13 5.55 -3.04
N HIS A 34 1.11 4.70 -2.93
CA HIS A 34 0.90 3.62 -3.88
C HIS A 34 0.79 4.10 -5.32
N LYS A 35 0.03 5.18 -5.56
CA LYS A 35 -0.10 5.76 -6.91
C LYS A 35 1.25 6.26 -7.44
N GLN A 36 2.02 6.98 -6.62
CA GLN A 36 3.35 7.46 -7.01
C GLN A 36 4.31 6.30 -7.34
N ILE A 37 4.23 5.20 -6.58
CA ILE A 37 5.04 4.00 -6.84
C ILE A 37 4.73 3.41 -8.21
N LEU A 38 3.44 3.31 -8.58
CA LEU A 38 3.05 2.80 -9.90
C LEU A 38 3.58 3.69 -11.04
N ASP A 39 3.42 5.02 -10.90
CA ASP A 39 3.89 5.99 -11.89
C ASP A 39 5.43 5.95 -12.05
N LEU A 40 6.17 5.78 -10.95
CA LEU A 40 7.63 5.65 -10.96
C LEU A 40 8.09 4.32 -11.58
N LEU A 41 7.41 3.21 -11.27
CA LEU A 41 7.70 1.91 -11.86
C LEU A 41 7.48 1.92 -13.38
N GLU A 42 6.46 2.64 -13.87
CA GLU A 42 6.23 2.80 -15.30
C GLU A 42 7.36 3.60 -15.97
N GLN A 43 7.80 4.71 -15.35
CA GLN A 43 8.93 5.50 -15.84
C GLN A 43 10.24 4.69 -15.88
N ILE A 44 10.55 3.97 -14.79
CA ILE A 44 11.75 3.12 -14.70
C ILE A 44 11.71 2.00 -15.74
N ARG A 45 10.53 1.39 -15.98
CA ARG A 45 10.35 0.37 -17.02
C ARG A 45 10.67 0.93 -18.41
N GLN A 46 10.27 2.16 -18.72
CA GLN A 46 10.59 2.81 -19.99
C GLN A 46 12.10 3.04 -20.18
N MET A 47 12.86 3.11 -19.08
CA MET A 47 14.31 3.30 -19.06
C MET A 47 15.11 2.01 -18.82
N SER A 48 14.45 0.86 -18.85
CA SER A 48 15.00 -0.44 -18.43
C SER A 48 16.25 -0.90 -19.20
N ALA A 49 16.46 -0.44 -20.44
CA ALA A 49 17.61 -0.80 -21.25
C ALA A 49 18.94 -0.17 -20.76
N SER A 50 18.88 0.85 -19.91
CA SER A 50 20.04 1.61 -19.41
C SER A 50 20.30 1.46 -17.91
N LEU A 51 19.66 0.48 -17.25
CA LEU A 51 19.80 0.30 -15.80
C LEU A 51 21.08 -0.48 -15.47
N GLU A 52 21.88 0.05 -14.57
CA GLU A 52 23.00 -0.68 -14.01
C GLU A 52 22.52 -1.88 -13.16
N PRO A 53 23.30 -2.98 -13.09
CA PRO A 53 22.94 -4.16 -12.30
C PRO A 53 22.64 -3.86 -10.82
N ALA A 54 23.35 -2.89 -10.22
CA ALA A 54 23.12 -2.45 -8.84
C ALA A 54 21.73 -1.83 -8.68
N THR A 55 21.31 -0.97 -9.62
CA THR A 55 19.97 -0.38 -9.65
C THR A 55 18.90 -1.45 -9.83
N VAL A 56 19.12 -2.45 -10.70
CA VAL A 56 18.19 -3.57 -10.87
C VAL A 56 18.01 -4.37 -9.57
N GLN A 57 19.11 -4.66 -8.85
CA GLN A 57 19.01 -5.37 -7.58
C GLN A 57 18.24 -4.55 -6.53
N ARG A 58 18.51 -3.24 -6.45
CA ARG A 58 17.78 -2.34 -5.56
C ARG A 58 16.28 -2.32 -5.86
N LEU A 59 15.89 -2.28 -7.13
CA LEU A 59 14.47 -2.34 -7.54
C LEU A 59 13.79 -3.64 -7.12
N ARG A 60 14.50 -4.77 -7.13
CA ARG A 60 13.97 -6.06 -6.61
C ARG A 60 13.73 -6.00 -5.11
N ASP A 61 14.65 -5.42 -4.36
CA ASP A 61 14.51 -5.29 -2.91
C ASP A 61 13.32 -4.37 -2.57
N LEU A 62 13.16 -3.27 -3.29
CA LEU A 62 12.00 -2.37 -3.15
C LEU A 62 10.67 -3.06 -3.52
N HIS A 63 10.66 -3.88 -4.57
CA HIS A 63 9.48 -4.66 -4.94
C HIS A 63 9.06 -5.61 -3.81
N LYS A 64 10.03 -6.26 -3.15
CA LYS A 64 9.74 -7.15 -2.01
C LYS A 64 9.07 -6.39 -0.86
N ILE A 65 9.60 -5.22 -0.50
CA ILE A 65 9.03 -4.37 0.57
C ILE A 65 7.61 -3.90 0.18
N HIS A 66 7.40 -3.51 -1.07
CA HIS A 66 6.09 -3.10 -1.57
C HIS A 66 5.07 -4.22 -1.54
N ALA A 67 5.47 -5.45 -1.90
CA ALA A 67 4.62 -6.63 -1.85
C ALA A 67 4.22 -6.99 -0.41
N GLU A 68 5.18 -6.98 0.53
CA GLU A 68 4.93 -7.20 1.95
C GLU A 68 3.96 -6.15 2.52
N SER A 69 4.16 -4.88 2.16
CA SER A 69 3.28 -3.79 2.58
C SER A 69 1.87 -3.95 2.02
N SER A 70 1.74 -4.36 0.75
CA SER A 70 0.44 -4.60 0.13
C SER A 70 -0.32 -5.76 0.80
N LEU A 71 0.40 -6.79 1.24
CA LEU A 71 -0.20 -7.89 2.02
C LEU A 71 -0.68 -7.42 3.38
N LEU A 72 0.11 -6.63 4.10
CA LEU A 72 -0.27 -6.06 5.39
C LEU A 72 -1.55 -5.21 5.27
N ALA A 73 -1.61 -4.33 4.27
CA ALA A 73 -2.79 -3.51 4.01
C ALA A 73 -4.05 -4.36 3.73
N ALA A 74 -3.90 -5.49 3.01
CA ALA A 74 -5.01 -6.40 2.75
C ALA A 74 -5.52 -7.08 4.02
N VAL A 75 -4.63 -7.47 4.93
CA VAL A 75 -4.99 -8.04 6.25
C VAL A 75 -5.76 -7.02 7.08
N GLU A 76 -5.25 -5.79 7.17
CA GLU A 76 -5.92 -4.71 7.91
C GLU A 76 -7.32 -4.40 7.36
N GLN A 77 -7.47 -4.36 6.02
CA GLN A 77 -8.77 -4.16 5.39
C GLN A 77 -9.76 -5.30 5.68
N GLN A 78 -9.27 -6.54 5.75
CA GLN A 78 -10.09 -7.69 6.11
C GLN A 78 -10.57 -7.60 7.57
N GLU A 79 -9.69 -7.23 8.50
CA GLU A 79 -10.06 -7.03 9.90
C GLU A 79 -11.10 -5.92 10.08
N ILE A 80 -10.93 -4.78 9.40
CA ILE A 80 -11.91 -3.68 9.40
C ILE A 80 -13.27 -4.17 8.89
N ARG A 81 -13.28 -4.95 7.80
CA ARG A 81 -14.51 -5.52 7.23
C ARG A 81 -15.23 -6.44 8.21
N ASP A 82 -14.48 -7.30 8.90
CA ASP A 82 -15.02 -8.23 9.88
C ASP A 82 -15.59 -7.49 11.10
N GLN A 83 -14.91 -6.43 11.56
CA GLN A 83 -15.42 -5.56 12.63
C GLN A 83 -16.72 -4.86 12.23
N LEU A 84 -16.80 -4.31 11.01
CA LEU A 84 -18.02 -3.66 10.50
C LEU A 84 -19.19 -4.65 10.38
N SER A 85 -18.92 -5.89 9.95
CA SER A 85 -19.92 -6.95 9.90
C SER A 85 -20.52 -7.23 11.28
N ARG A 86 -19.68 -7.37 12.31
CA ARG A 86 -20.10 -7.56 13.71
C ARG A 86 -20.96 -6.40 14.21
N LEU A 87 -20.54 -5.16 13.97
CA LEU A 87 -21.30 -3.97 14.37
C LEU A 87 -22.66 -3.89 13.67
N SER A 88 -22.72 -4.20 12.38
CA SER A 88 -23.98 -4.23 11.62
C SER A 88 -24.96 -5.30 12.12
N GLY A 89 -24.44 -6.45 12.56
CA GLY A 89 -25.21 -7.50 13.23
C GLY A 89 -25.79 -7.03 14.56
N GLY A 90 -24.94 -6.43 15.42
CA GLY A 90 -25.37 -5.88 16.70
C GLY A 90 -26.42 -4.77 16.56
N ARG A 91 -26.27 -3.86 15.59
CA ARG A 91 -27.28 -2.81 15.32
C ARG A 91 -28.63 -3.38 14.87
N ARG A 92 -28.65 -4.48 14.11
CA ARG A 92 -29.90 -5.17 13.73
C ARG A 92 -30.57 -5.81 14.94
N GLN A 93 -29.81 -6.47 15.80
CA GLN A 93 -30.33 -7.08 17.03
C GLN A 93 -30.92 -6.04 17.99
N LEU A 94 -30.25 -4.89 18.18
CA LEU A 94 -30.76 -3.80 19.02
C LEU A 94 -32.06 -3.19 18.48
N ARG A 95 -32.21 -3.05 17.16
CA ARG A 95 -33.47 -2.59 16.55
C ARG A 95 -34.60 -3.60 16.76
N ALA A 96 -34.33 -4.88 16.50
CA ALA A 96 -35.31 -5.94 16.70
C ALA A 96 -35.79 -6.04 18.17
N TYR A 97 -34.89 -5.83 19.13
CA TYR A 97 -35.26 -5.78 20.55
C TYR A 97 -36.14 -4.56 20.86
N ARG A 98 -35.81 -3.38 20.33
CA ARG A 98 -36.61 -2.16 20.53
C ARG A 98 -38.03 -2.28 19.98
N ASP A 99 -38.19 -2.91 18.82
CA ASP A 99 -39.50 -3.05 18.17
C ASP A 99 -40.36 -4.18 18.77
N ALA A 100 -39.79 -5.01 19.65
CA ALA A 100 -40.47 -6.10 20.36
C ALA A 100 -40.96 -5.72 21.77
N THR A 101 -40.69 -4.49 22.22
CA THR A 101 -41.16 -3.87 23.48
C THR A 101 -42.08 -2.69 23.19
#